data_AF-A0A7W0F675-F1
#
_entry.id   AF-A0A7W0F675-F1
#
_cell.length_a   1.000
_cell.length_b   1.000
_cell.length_c   1.000
_cell.angle_alpha   90.00
_cell.angle_beta   90.00
_cell.angle_gamma   90.00
#
_symmetry.space_group_name_H-M   'P 1'
#
loop_
_entity.id
_entity.type
_entity.pdbx_description
1 polymer ?
#
loop_
_entity_poly.entity_id
_entity_poly.type
_entity_poly.pdbx_seq_one_letter_code
_entity_poly.pdbx_strand_id
1 'polypeptide(L)' 'DVLGLLNKKPPETEVIITGRYADEKLIKKADLVTEMKEIKHYFKEGVKARKGIEY' A
#
# COMPACT_ATOMS: atom_id res chain seq x y z
N ASP A 1 14.06 -0.23 -11.72
CA ASP A 1 13.05 -1.08 -11.05
C ASP A 1 12.78 -0.51 -9.66
N VAL A 2 11.66 -0.88 -9.03
CA VAL A 2 11.31 -0.34 -7.69
C VAL A 2 12.34 -0.76 -6.65
N LEU A 3 12.81 -2.02 -6.71
CA LEU A 3 13.82 -2.55 -5.78
C LEU A 3 15.16 -1.79 -5.88
N GLY A 4 15.62 -1.46 -7.09
CA GLY A 4 16.83 -0.68 -7.28
C GLY A 4 16.70 0.76 -6.77
N LEU A 5 15.51 1.35 -6.84
CA LEU A 5 15.24 2.67 -6.24
C LEU A 5 15.30 2.61 -4.72
N LEU A 6 14.70 1.59 -4.11
CA LEU A 6 14.76 1.38 -2.65
C LEU A 6 16.18 1.19 -2.13
N ASN A 7 17.09 0.65 -2.94
CA ASN A 7 18.52 0.53 -2.59
C ASN A 7 19.29 1.85 -2.67
N LYS A 8 18.79 2.83 -3.42
CA LYS A 8 19.46 4.11 -3.68
C LYS A 8 18.89 5.27 -2.87
N LYS A 9 17.80 5.05 -2.12
CA LYS A 9 17.19 6.07 -1.29
C LYS A 9 18.21 6.56 -0.24
N PRO A 10 18.19 7.86 0.14
CA PRO A 10 18.96 8.33 1.29
C PRO A 10 18.60 7.56 2.58
N PRO A 11 19.54 7.37 3.51
CA PRO A 11 19.31 6.61 4.74
C PRO A 11 18.11 7.09 5.57
N GLU A 12 17.98 8.41 5.72
CA GLU A 12 16.94 9.08 6.51
C GLU A 12 15.57 9.14 5.82
N THR A 13 15.46 8.69 4.56
CA THR A 13 14.19 8.72 3.83
C THR A 13 13.38 7.46 4.09
N GLU A 14 12.16 7.60 4.61
CA GLU A 14 11.18 6.52 4.64
C GLU A 14 10.41 6.46 3.32
N VAL A 15 10.15 5.24 2.85
CA VAL A 15 9.39 5.00 1.61
C VAL A 15 8.19 4.14 1.94
N ILE A 16 6.99 4.70 1.73
CA ILE A 16 5.72 4.00 1.91
C ILE A 16 5.23 3.55 0.54
N ILE A 17 5.00 2.24 0.40
CA ILE A 17 4.44 1.64 -0.81
C ILE A 17 3.05 1.14 -0.48
N THR A 18 2.05 1.58 -1.24
CA THR A 18 0.65 1.14 -1.09
C THR A 18 0.16 0.49 -2.37
N GLY A 19 -0.79 -0.43 -2.24
CA GLY A 19 -1.34 -1.18 -3.36
C GLY A 19 -1.81 -2.56 -2.94
N ARG A 20 -2.61 -3.20 -3.80
CA ARG A 20 -3.01 -4.61 -3.63
C ARG A 20 -2.00 -5.51 -4.34
N TYR A 21 -1.86 -6.75 -3.86
CA TYR A 21 -1.01 -7.78 -4.49
C TYR A 21 0.45 -7.34 -4.64
N ALA A 22 1.04 -6.83 -3.55
CA ALA A 22 2.46 -6.47 -3.54
C ALA A 22 3.31 -7.70 -3.90
N ASP A 23 4.28 -7.51 -4.80
CA ASP A 23 5.23 -8.56 -5.20
C ASP A 23 5.96 -9.11 -3.96
N GLU A 24 6.12 -10.43 -3.87
CA GLU A 24 6.81 -11.06 -2.75
C GLU A 24 8.20 -10.48 -2.49
N LYS A 25 8.91 -10.03 -3.54
CA LYS A 25 10.24 -9.44 -3.41
C LYS A 25 10.19 -8.11 -2.65
N LEU A 26 9.11 -7.34 -2.79
CA LEU A 26 8.90 -6.11 -2.04
C LEU A 26 8.55 -6.41 -0.58
N ILE A 27 7.68 -7.39 -0.36
CA ILE A 27 7.30 -7.84 0.99
C ILE A 27 8.52 -8.33 1.77
N LYS A 28 9.36 -9.17 1.14
CA LYS A 28 10.58 -9.71 1.76
C LYS A 28 11.64 -8.65 2.06
N LYS A 29 11.64 -7.53 1.32
CA LYS A 29 12.60 -6.44 1.48
C LYS A 29 12.15 -5.41 2.53
N ALA A 30 10.85 -5.24 2.71
CA ALA A 30 10.30 -4.21 3.58
C ALA A 30 10.58 -4.50 5.07
N ASP A 31 10.92 -3.46 5.81
CA ASP A 31 11.10 -3.55 7.27
C ASP A 31 9.76 -3.72 8.00
N LEU A 32 8.69 -3.14 7.44
CA LEU A 32 7.33 -3.22 7.96
C LEU A 32 6.36 -3.53 6.82
N VAL A 33 5.50 -4.53 7.06
CA VAL A 33 4.43 -4.91 6.13
C VAL A 33 3.11 -4.94 6.88
N THR A 34 2.08 -4.31 6.32
CA THR A 34 0.71 -4.36 6.84
C THR A 34 -0.25 -4.81 5.75
N GLU A 35 -1.02 -5.86 6.03
CA GLU A 35 -2.08 -6.34 5.13
C GLU A 35 -3.43 -5.74 5.53
N MET A 36 -4.02 -4.95 4.63
CA MET A 36 -5.37 -4.41 4.80
C MET A 36 -6.38 -5.41 4.22
N LYS A 37 -6.97 -6.23 5.10
CA LYS A 37 -8.04 -7.17 4.72
C LYS A 37 -9.41 -6.50 4.78
N GLU A 38 -10.14 -6.50 3.67
CA GLU A 38 -11.50 -5.97 3.62
C GLU A 38 -12.46 -6.93 4.36
N ILE A 39 -12.83 -6.59 5.60
CA ILE A 39 -13.81 -7.36 6.39
C ILE A 39 -15.24 -6.93 6.03
N LYS A 40 -15.50 -5.62 5.94
CA LYS A 40 -16.79 -5.04 5.54
C LYS A 40 -16.55 -3.72 4.80
N HIS A 41 -17.34 -3.46 3.75
CA HIS A 41 -17.26 -2.21 2.99
C HIS A 41 -18.65 -1.78 2.51
N TYR A 42 -19.08 -0.54 2.80
CA TYR A 42 -20.41 0.01 2.43
C TYR A 42 -20.64 0.08 0.91
N PHE A 43 -19.57 0.09 0.11
CA PHE A 43 -19.68 -0.08 -1.35
C PHE A 43 -20.44 -1.36 -1.74
N LYS A 44 -20.29 -2.45 -0.97
CA LYS A 44 -21.05 -3.69 -1.18
C LYS A 44 -22.53 -3.55 -0.86
N GLU A 45 -22.91 -2.54 -0.08
CA GLU A 45 -24.30 -2.17 0.24
C GLU A 45 -24.85 -1.12 -0.75
N GLY A 46 -24.10 -0.79 -1.82
CA GLY A 46 -24.53 0.15 -2.87
C GLY A 46 -24.19 1.62 -2.60
N VAL A 47 -23.50 1.93 -1.50
CA VAL A 47 -23.05 3.30 -1.22
C VAL A 47 -21.93 3.68 -2.18
N LYS A 48 -22.16 4.73 -2.96
CA LYS A 48 -21.17 5.28 -3.92
C LYS A 48 -20.05 6.04 -3.21
N ALA A 49 -18.98 6.29 -3.94
CA ALA A 49 -17.87 7.12 -3.46
C ALA A 49 -18.37 8.54 -3.10
N ARG A 50 -17.82 9.09 -2.03
CA ARG A 50 -18.16 10.37 -1.43
C ARG A 50 -16.92 11.25 -1.37
N LYS A 51 -17.14 12.52 -1.70
CA LYS A 51 -16.09 13.54 -1.62
C LYS A 51 -15.61 13.72 -0.18
N GLY A 52 -14.29 13.74 0.00
CA GLY A 52 -13.63 13.89 1.30
C GLY A 52 -13.46 12.59 2.07
N ILE A 53 -13.95 11.46 1.56
CA ILE A 53 -13.73 10.14 2.17
C ILE A 53 -13.04 9.19 1.19
N GLU A 54 -13.66 8.94 0.04
CA GLU A 54 -13.09 8.03 -0.96
C GLU A 54 -12.34 8.75 -2.08
N TYR A 55 -12.65 10.04 -2.33
CA TYR A 55 -11.97 10.90 -3.32
C TYR A 55 -12.00 12.38 -2.96
#